data_AF-A0A327ZWJ9-F1
#
_entry.id   AF-A0A327ZWJ9-F1
#
_cell.length_a   1.000
_cell.length_b   1.000
_cell.length_c   1.000
_cell.angle_alpha   90.00
_cell.angle_beta   90.00
_cell.angle_gamma   90.00
#
_symmetry.space_group_name_H-M   'P 1'
#
loop_
_entity.id
_entity.type
_entity.pdbx_description
1 polymer ?
#
loop_
_entity_poly.entity_id
_entity_poly.type
_entity_poly.pdbx_seq_one_letter_code
_entity_poly.pdbx_strand_id
1 'polypeptide(L)'
;MICPNCKIHVNAGDVYCGQCGTRIDGTSNTRVTLAAIQESKLAGEGRGFFKNVFLSHDEEILSKHKYSYLLTISLISITLIIISLLILKITSEFPDGYIPVWSLIKKIVILTFMIIGGTTGLIYALMNLFSKAKISFQKVLSDYILLNTFSMISIVLAILFAVMEAYKISGFFIFLFYLVFLVSPLYILTKYLTQHKTSIASYYIILAFIVCQTLLTMMIIESITVFLQQFAVDSFFNILSSF
;
A
#
# COMPACT_ATOMS: atom_id res chain seq x y z
N MET A 1 2.11 28.86 -24.84
CA MET A 1 1.24 27.93 -25.62
C MET A 1 0.26 27.25 -24.68
N ILE A 2 -0.89 26.75 -25.15
CA ILE A 2 -1.87 26.04 -24.30
C ILE A 2 -1.69 24.53 -24.54
N CYS A 3 -1.58 23.75 -23.47
CA CYS A 3 -1.46 22.32 -23.58
C CYS A 3 -2.73 21.71 -24.21
N PRO A 4 -2.62 20.87 -25.26
CA PRO A 4 -3.78 20.29 -25.94
C PRO A 4 -4.58 19.32 -25.07
N ASN A 5 -3.98 18.79 -24.01
CA ASN A 5 -4.61 17.79 -23.14
C ASN A 5 -5.24 18.42 -21.89
N CYS A 6 -4.48 19.19 -21.10
CA CYS A 6 -4.98 19.76 -19.84
C CYS A 6 -5.46 21.21 -19.94
N LYS A 7 -5.31 21.86 -21.11
CA LYS A 7 -5.71 23.27 -21.36
C LYS A 7 -5.01 24.31 -20.47
N ILE A 8 -3.86 23.98 -19.90
CA ILE A 8 -3.06 24.88 -19.04
C ILE A 8 -1.97 25.58 -19.88
N HIS A 9 -1.60 26.80 -19.47
CA HIS A 9 -0.51 27.56 -20.08
C HIS A 9 0.84 26.87 -19.86
N VAL A 10 1.63 26.78 -20.94
CA VAL A 10 2.97 26.19 -20.96
C VAL A 10 3.96 27.19 -21.55
N ASN A 11 5.19 27.20 -21.02
CA ASN A 11 6.22 28.16 -21.41
C ASN A 11 6.77 27.84 -22.80
N ALA A 12 7.17 28.88 -23.54
CA ALA A 12 7.74 28.72 -24.87
C ALA A 12 9.13 28.08 -24.74
N GLY A 13 9.29 26.87 -25.30
CA GLY A 13 10.50 26.05 -25.19
C GLY A 13 10.30 24.72 -24.46
N ASP A 14 9.16 24.53 -23.78
CA ASP A 14 8.85 23.28 -23.07
C ASP A 14 8.44 22.17 -24.05
N VAL A 15 9.24 21.10 -24.14
CA VAL A 15 8.94 19.91 -24.96
C VAL A 15 7.73 19.14 -24.40
N TYR A 16 7.51 19.22 -23.08
CA TYR A 16 6.44 18.53 -22.34
C TYR A 16 5.70 19.48 -21.41
N CYS A 17 4.39 19.29 -21.27
CA CYS A 17 3.60 20.00 -20.28
C CYS A 17 4.01 19.59 -18.85
N GLY A 18 4.49 20.52 -18.04
CA GLY A 18 4.90 20.27 -16.66
C GLY A 18 3.78 19.78 -15.72
N GLN A 19 2.52 19.85 -16.14
CA GLN A 19 1.37 19.49 -15.32
C GLN A 19 0.71 18.15 -15.69
N CYS A 20 0.66 17.81 -16.98
CA CYS A 20 0.06 16.55 -17.45
C CYS A 20 1.01 15.67 -18.28
N GLY A 21 2.26 16.09 -18.48
CA GLY A 21 3.29 15.33 -19.20
C GLY A 21 3.10 15.24 -20.72
N THR A 22 2.11 15.92 -21.30
CA THR A 22 1.82 15.83 -22.74
C THR A 22 2.86 16.57 -23.56
N ARG A 23 3.43 15.90 -24.58
CA ARG A 23 4.40 16.49 -25.52
C ARG A 23 3.71 17.54 -26.41
N ILE A 24 4.37 18.68 -26.62
CA ILE A 24 3.77 19.85 -27.28
C ILE A 24 4.18 19.96 -28.76
N ASP A 25 5.26 19.29 -29.16
CA ASP A 25 5.71 19.22 -30.55
C ASP A 25 4.86 18.22 -31.36
N GLY A 26 4.08 18.75 -32.30
CA GLY A 26 3.11 18.02 -33.13
C GLY A 26 3.71 17.10 -34.20
N THR A 27 4.46 16.06 -33.79
CA THR A 27 4.75 14.90 -34.65
C THR A 27 4.13 13.65 -34.04
N SER A 28 2.82 13.51 -34.21
CA SER A 28 2.11 12.27 -33.91
C SER A 28 2.39 11.24 -35.01
N ASN A 29 3.50 10.53 -34.91
CA ASN A 29 3.56 9.18 -35.49
C ASN A 29 2.56 8.34 -34.69
N THR A 30 1.39 8.07 -35.24
CA THR A 30 0.23 7.39 -34.60
C THR A 30 0.50 5.92 -34.22
N ARG A 31 1.75 5.44 -34.36
CA ARG A 31 2.25 4.16 -33.86
C ARG A 31 3.43 4.29 -32.89
N VAL A 32 3.70 5.49 -32.35
CA VAL A 32 4.48 5.61 -31.13
C VAL A 32 3.60 5.04 -30.01
N THR A 33 3.89 3.77 -29.77
CA THR A 33 3.28 2.78 -28.90
C THR A 33 2.40 3.32 -27.78
N LEU A 34 1.15 2.82 -27.71
CA LEU A 34 0.27 2.96 -26.55
C LEU A 34 1.00 2.71 -25.22
N ALA A 35 1.99 1.80 -25.23
CA ALA A 35 2.89 1.51 -24.12
C ALA A 35 3.71 2.72 -23.66
N ALA A 36 4.31 3.51 -24.56
CA ALA A 36 5.10 4.69 -24.18
C ALA A 36 4.22 5.81 -23.59
N ILE A 37 2.97 5.93 -24.07
CA ILE A 37 1.98 6.86 -23.52
C ILE A 37 1.51 6.39 -22.13
N GLN A 38 1.30 5.09 -21.96
CA GLN A 38 0.93 4.48 -20.70
C GLN A 38 2.03 4.64 -19.64
N GLU A 39 3.29 4.40 -20.01
CA GLU A 39 4.46 4.55 -19.14
C GLU A 39 4.67 6.00 -18.69
N SER A 40 4.60 6.96 -19.63
CA SER A 40 4.76 8.39 -19.29
C SER A 40 3.62 8.90 -18.40
N LYS A 41 2.38 8.44 -18.63
CA LYS A 41 1.23 8.73 -17.77
C LYS A 41 1.42 8.13 -16.38
N LEU A 42 1.82 6.86 -16.28
CA LEU A 42 2.06 6.17 -15.01
C LEU A 42 3.20 6.82 -14.23
N ALA A 43 4.30 7.20 -14.90
CA ALA A 43 5.43 7.89 -14.29
C ALA A 43 5.05 9.29 -13.79
N GLY A 44 4.25 10.03 -14.57
CA GLY A 44 3.73 11.33 -14.16
C GLY A 44 2.81 11.22 -12.94
N GLU A 45 1.89 10.26 -12.95
CA GLU A 45 0.98 9.98 -11.84
C GLU A 45 1.75 9.52 -10.59
N GLY A 46 2.76 8.66 -10.75
CA GLY A 46 3.62 8.20 -9.65
C GLY A 46 4.42 9.32 -9.00
N ARG A 47 4.96 10.27 -9.78
CA ARG A 47 5.62 11.47 -9.22
C ARG A 47 4.64 12.32 -8.41
N GLY A 48 3.42 12.52 -8.93
CA GLY A 48 2.34 13.20 -8.21
C GLY A 48 1.99 12.48 -6.91
N PHE A 49 1.88 11.15 -6.96
CA PHE A 49 1.61 10.32 -5.78
C PHE A 49 2.64 10.54 -4.67
N PHE A 50 3.94 10.36 -4.96
CA PHE A 50 4.97 10.53 -3.93
C PHE A 50 5.06 11.97 -3.43
N LYS A 51 4.90 12.96 -4.32
CA LYS A 51 4.80 14.36 -3.91
C LYS A 51 3.68 14.55 -2.87
N ASN A 52 2.51 13.99 -3.15
CA ASN A 52 1.33 14.14 -2.29
C ASN A 52 1.47 13.35 -0.98
N VAL A 53 2.06 12.15 -0.99
CA VAL A 53 2.36 11.37 0.23
C VAL A 53 3.18 12.20 1.22
N PHE A 54 4.24 12.86 0.75
CA PHE A 54 5.20 13.53 1.63
C PHE A 54 4.86 15.00 1.93
N LEU A 55 4.13 15.70 1.04
CA LEU A 55 3.90 17.14 1.16
C LEU A 55 2.45 17.54 1.42
N SER A 56 1.46 16.78 0.95
CA SER A 56 0.06 17.22 0.92
C SER A 56 -0.96 16.10 1.11
N HIS A 57 -0.63 15.10 1.93
CA HIS A 57 -1.48 13.93 2.15
C HIS A 57 -2.87 14.31 2.69
N ASP A 58 -2.92 15.32 3.56
CA ASP A 58 -4.17 15.87 4.11
C ASP A 58 -5.09 16.45 3.03
N GLU A 59 -4.54 17.27 2.14
CA GLU A 59 -5.30 17.87 1.04
C GLU A 59 -5.78 16.81 0.05
N GLU A 60 -4.94 15.81 -0.20
CA GLU A 60 -5.20 14.73 -1.15
C GLU A 60 -6.37 13.83 -0.71
N ILE A 61 -6.44 13.48 0.58
CA ILE A 61 -7.54 12.69 1.16
C ILE A 61 -8.86 13.46 1.09
N LEU A 62 -8.81 14.76 1.35
CA LEU A 62 -10.00 15.63 1.30
C LEU A 62 -10.46 15.92 -0.13
N SER A 63 -9.57 15.75 -1.11
CA SER A 63 -9.86 15.99 -2.52
C SER A 63 -10.72 14.87 -3.14
N LYS A 64 -11.29 15.14 -4.32
CA LYS A 64 -11.98 14.12 -5.14
C LYS A 64 -11.03 13.29 -6.01
N HIS A 65 -9.72 13.58 -5.96
CA HIS A 65 -8.73 12.92 -6.79
C HIS A 65 -8.59 11.45 -6.41
N LYS A 66 -8.40 10.59 -7.42
CA LYS A 66 -8.28 9.14 -7.27
C LYS A 66 -7.09 8.69 -8.10
N TYR A 67 -6.18 7.95 -7.49
CA TYR A 67 -5.12 7.30 -8.25
C TYR A 67 -5.68 6.14 -9.08
N SER A 68 -5.03 5.87 -10.21
CA SER A 68 -5.35 4.77 -11.10
C SER A 68 -5.09 3.42 -10.43
N TYR A 69 -5.91 2.42 -10.78
CA TYR A 69 -5.68 1.06 -10.31
C TYR A 69 -4.32 0.51 -10.77
N LEU A 70 -3.82 0.98 -11.91
CA LEU A 70 -2.53 0.53 -12.45
C LEU A 70 -1.36 1.01 -11.59
N LEU A 71 -1.37 2.29 -11.15
CA LEU A 71 -0.39 2.79 -10.19
C LEU A 71 -0.49 2.07 -8.85
N THR A 72 -1.72 1.94 -8.34
CA THR A 72 -2.04 1.27 -7.08
C THR A 72 -1.48 -0.16 -7.04
N ILE A 73 -1.78 -0.96 -8.06
CA ILE A 73 -1.31 -2.35 -8.15
C ILE A 73 0.21 -2.39 -8.34
N SER A 74 0.78 -1.46 -9.12
CA SER A 74 2.23 -1.37 -9.31
C SER A 74 2.98 -1.12 -8.00
N LEU A 75 2.51 -0.19 -7.16
CA LEU A 75 3.12 0.10 -5.85
C LEU A 75 3.08 -1.10 -4.91
N ILE A 76 1.95 -1.80 -4.84
CA ILE A 76 1.81 -3.03 -4.04
C ILE A 76 2.77 -4.11 -4.54
N SER A 77 2.83 -4.29 -5.87
CA SER A 77 3.64 -5.33 -6.50
C SER A 77 5.13 -5.09 -6.29
N ILE A 78 5.60 -3.86 -6.48
CA ILE A 78 7.01 -3.48 -6.25
C ILE A 78 7.38 -3.72 -4.78
N THR A 79 6.51 -3.33 -3.85
CA THR A 79 6.76 -3.54 -2.41
C THR A 79 6.87 -5.02 -2.07
N LEU A 80 5.96 -5.85 -2.59
CA LEU A 80 6.00 -7.31 -2.40
C LEU A 80 7.25 -7.95 -3.02
N ILE A 81 7.71 -7.46 -4.17
CA ILE A 81 8.95 -7.92 -4.81
C ILE A 81 10.16 -7.59 -3.91
N ILE A 82 10.26 -6.37 -3.41
CA ILE A 82 11.35 -5.94 -2.51
C ILE A 82 11.36 -6.81 -1.24
N ILE A 83 10.21 -6.99 -0.60
CA ILE A 83 10.07 -7.85 0.58
C ILE A 83 10.50 -9.28 0.27
N SER A 84 10.08 -9.83 -0.88
CA SER A 84 10.44 -11.20 -1.29
C SER A 84 11.95 -11.37 -1.51
N LEU A 85 12.62 -10.38 -2.12
CA LEU A 85 14.07 -10.39 -2.31
C LEU A 85 14.82 -10.33 -0.98
N LEU A 86 14.34 -9.52 -0.03
CA LEU A 86 14.97 -9.44 1.29
C LEU A 86 14.76 -10.73 2.10
N ILE A 87 13.60 -11.37 2.00
CA ILE A 87 13.34 -12.67 2.65
C ILE A 87 14.24 -13.75 2.07
N LEU A 88 14.43 -13.80 0.74
CA LEU A 88 15.35 -14.74 0.11
C LEU A 88 16.75 -14.66 0.72
N LYS A 89 17.23 -13.44 0.97
CA LYS A 89 18.53 -13.21 1.62
C LYS A 89 18.57 -13.80 3.04
N ILE A 90 17.56 -13.52 3.86
CA ILE A 90 17.47 -14.07 5.23
C ILE A 90 17.42 -15.61 5.20
N THR A 91 16.64 -16.19 4.29
CA THR A 91 16.50 -17.65 4.22
C THR A 91 17.74 -18.36 3.68
N SER A 92 18.59 -17.66 2.91
CA SER A 92 19.83 -18.24 2.37
C SER A 92 20.90 -18.55 3.42
N GLU A 93 20.75 -18.01 4.64
CA GLU A 93 21.63 -18.30 5.78
C GLU A 93 21.32 -19.67 6.42
N PHE A 94 20.18 -20.28 6.08
CA PHE A 94 19.79 -21.61 6.55
C PHE A 94 20.09 -22.67 5.49
N PRO A 95 20.48 -23.90 5.88
CA PRO A 95 20.72 -25.00 4.93
C PRO A 95 19.50 -25.33 4.07
N ASP A 96 19.76 -25.72 2.82
CA ASP A 96 18.71 -26.10 1.86
C ASP A 96 17.78 -27.18 2.44
N GLY A 97 16.46 -26.93 2.36
CA GLY A 97 15.42 -27.85 2.83
C GLY A 97 14.78 -27.50 4.17
N TYR A 98 15.39 -26.60 4.96
CA TYR A 98 14.82 -26.17 6.24
C TYR A 98 13.64 -25.20 6.08
N ILE A 99 13.74 -24.30 5.10
CA ILE A 99 12.74 -23.26 4.90
C ILE A 99 12.17 -23.33 3.47
N PRO A 100 10.89 -23.73 3.29
CA PRO A 100 10.26 -23.69 1.98
C PRO A 100 9.93 -22.23 1.59
N VAL A 101 10.92 -21.51 1.04
CA VAL A 101 10.82 -20.09 0.66
C VAL A 101 9.58 -19.78 -0.18
N TRP A 102 9.25 -20.63 -1.15
CA TRP A 102 8.06 -20.45 -1.99
C TRP A 102 6.75 -20.53 -1.21
N SER A 103 6.69 -21.35 -0.14
CA SER A 103 5.54 -21.42 0.76
C SER A 103 5.39 -20.12 1.56
N LEU A 104 6.50 -19.60 2.08
CA LEU A 104 6.56 -18.32 2.78
C LEU A 104 6.06 -17.16 1.91
N ILE A 105 6.63 -17.01 0.71
CA ILE A 105 6.29 -15.92 -0.22
C ILE A 105 4.79 -15.96 -0.53
N LYS A 106 4.24 -17.13 -0.89
CA LYS A 106 2.80 -17.28 -1.17
C LYS A 106 1.92 -16.85 0.00
N LYS A 107 2.27 -17.24 1.23
CA LYS A 107 1.51 -16.85 2.43
C LYS A 107 1.56 -15.35 2.68
N ILE A 108 2.73 -14.72 2.55
CA ILE A 108 2.90 -13.27 2.72
C ILE A 108 2.09 -12.48 1.68
N VAL A 109 2.10 -12.93 0.42
CA VAL A 109 1.31 -12.32 -0.65
C VAL A 109 -0.19 -12.39 -0.32
N ILE A 110 -0.70 -13.58 0.04
CA ILE A 110 -2.11 -13.76 0.41
C ILE A 110 -2.50 -12.88 1.60
N LEU A 111 -1.67 -12.85 2.64
CA LEU A 111 -1.91 -12.06 3.84
C LEU A 111 -1.96 -10.56 3.54
N THR A 112 -1.08 -10.09 2.66
CA THR A 112 -1.04 -8.68 2.24
C THR A 112 -2.33 -8.28 1.53
N PHE A 113 -2.83 -9.11 0.60
CA PHE A 113 -4.10 -8.84 -0.07
C PHE A 113 -5.29 -8.88 0.89
N MET A 114 -5.30 -9.81 1.84
CA MET A 114 -6.34 -9.91 2.87
C MET A 114 -6.38 -8.66 3.75
N ILE A 115 -5.21 -8.16 4.17
CA ILE A 115 -5.07 -6.92 4.94
C ILE A 115 -5.60 -5.72 4.15
N ILE A 116 -5.09 -5.51 2.92
CA ILE A 116 -5.47 -4.34 2.12
C ILE A 116 -6.97 -4.39 1.80
N GLY A 117 -7.47 -5.53 1.33
CA GLY A 117 -8.88 -5.70 0.96
C GLY A 117 -9.82 -5.59 2.15
N GLY A 118 -9.47 -6.21 3.29
CA GLY A 118 -10.34 -6.22 4.46
C GLY A 118 -10.43 -4.86 5.15
N THR A 119 -9.31 -4.13 5.28
CA THR A 119 -9.29 -2.78 5.87
C THR A 119 -9.99 -1.75 4.98
N THR A 120 -9.68 -1.71 3.68
CA THR A 120 -10.33 -0.80 2.73
C THR A 120 -11.81 -1.13 2.53
N GLY A 121 -12.14 -2.43 2.49
CA GLY A 121 -13.52 -2.92 2.46
C GLY A 121 -14.30 -2.50 3.70
N LEU A 122 -13.69 -2.56 4.89
CA LEU A 122 -14.32 -2.12 6.14
C LEU A 122 -14.61 -0.61 6.13
N ILE A 123 -13.63 0.22 5.75
CA ILE A 123 -13.84 1.69 5.63
C ILE A 123 -14.97 1.98 4.63
N TYR A 124 -14.92 1.36 3.44
CA TYR A 124 -15.94 1.54 2.42
C TYR A 124 -17.34 1.11 2.89
N ALA A 125 -17.45 -0.05 3.54
CA ALA A 125 -18.71 -0.57 4.06
C ALA A 125 -19.32 0.40 5.08
N LEU A 126 -18.54 0.85 6.06
CA LEU A 126 -19.02 1.79 7.08
C LEU A 126 -19.44 3.13 6.47
N MET A 127 -18.67 3.65 5.51
CA MET A 127 -19.03 4.89 4.83
C MET A 127 -20.32 4.75 4.02
N ASN A 128 -20.54 3.63 3.35
CA ASN A 128 -21.75 3.42 2.56
C ASN A 128 -22.98 3.04 3.41
N LEU A 129 -22.78 2.39 4.56
CA LEU A 129 -23.84 1.99 5.49
C LEU A 129 -24.32 3.16 6.36
N PHE A 130 -23.39 3.93 6.92
CA PHE A 130 -23.68 4.91 7.97
C PHE A 130 -23.47 6.36 7.54
N SER A 131 -22.84 6.61 6.40
CA SER A 131 -22.74 7.95 5.83
C SER A 131 -23.57 8.05 4.56
N LYS A 132 -24.11 9.24 4.28
CA LYS A 132 -24.78 9.51 2.99
C LYS A 132 -23.75 9.81 1.88
N ALA A 133 -22.48 9.53 2.15
CA ALA A 133 -21.37 9.80 1.25
C ALA A 133 -21.33 8.79 0.12
N LYS A 134 -21.41 9.28 -1.13
CA LYS A 134 -21.15 8.47 -2.32
C LYS A 134 -19.64 8.43 -2.61
N ILE A 135 -18.89 7.77 -1.73
CA ILE A 135 -17.44 7.54 -1.93
C ILE A 135 -17.29 6.26 -2.73
N SER A 136 -16.52 6.30 -3.83
CA SER A 136 -16.22 5.08 -4.60
C SER A 136 -15.15 4.25 -3.91
N PHE A 137 -15.24 2.92 -4.00
CA PHE A 137 -14.22 2.00 -3.47
C PHE A 137 -12.78 2.35 -3.94
N GLN A 138 -12.60 2.74 -5.20
CA GLN A 138 -11.31 3.18 -5.74
C GLN A 138 -10.67 4.31 -4.92
N LYS A 139 -11.47 5.26 -4.44
CA LYS A 139 -10.99 6.40 -3.65
C LYS A 139 -10.50 5.94 -2.28
N VAL A 140 -11.27 5.07 -1.63
CA VAL A 140 -10.89 4.48 -0.34
C VAL A 140 -9.59 3.69 -0.44
N LEU A 141 -9.47 2.84 -1.47
CA LEU A 141 -8.25 2.07 -1.73
C LEU A 141 -7.05 2.97 -2.01
N SER A 142 -7.25 4.00 -2.84
CA SER A 142 -6.24 5.01 -3.20
C SER A 142 -5.72 5.75 -1.97
N ASP A 143 -6.62 6.26 -1.12
CA ASP A 143 -6.26 7.01 0.09
C ASP A 143 -5.60 6.12 1.14
N TYR A 144 -6.06 4.87 1.24
CA TYR A 144 -5.45 3.86 2.11
C TYR A 144 -4.00 3.57 1.72
N ILE A 145 -3.72 3.36 0.44
CA ILE A 145 -2.35 3.12 -0.04
C ILE A 145 -1.48 4.34 0.14
N LEU A 146 -2.02 5.54 -0.11
CA LEU A 146 -1.30 6.80 0.11
C LEU A 146 -0.81 6.92 1.55
N LEU A 147 -1.68 6.74 2.54
CA LEU A 147 -1.29 6.85 3.95
C LEU A 147 -0.45 5.68 4.44
N ASN A 148 -0.76 4.45 4.01
CA ASN A 148 0.05 3.29 4.38
C ASN A 148 1.39 3.21 3.68
N THR A 149 1.73 4.15 2.79
CA THR A 149 3.09 4.25 2.25
C THR A 149 4.13 4.41 3.37
N PHE A 150 3.82 5.13 4.46
CA PHE A 150 4.72 5.26 5.62
C PHE A 150 4.91 3.93 6.39
N SER A 151 3.84 3.14 6.49
CA SER A 151 3.89 1.80 7.06
C SER A 151 4.77 0.89 6.16
N MET A 152 4.57 0.92 4.84
CA MET A 152 5.37 0.14 3.88
C MET A 152 6.86 0.49 3.92
N ILE A 153 7.21 1.78 4.05
CA ILE A 153 8.62 2.19 4.22
C ILE A 153 9.20 1.62 5.53
N SER A 154 8.43 1.66 6.63
CA SER A 154 8.87 1.17 7.92
C SER A 154 9.16 -0.33 7.91
N ILE A 155 8.31 -1.16 7.26
CA ILE A 155 8.57 -2.61 7.17
C ILE A 155 9.76 -2.95 6.27
N VAL A 156 9.96 -2.22 5.16
CA VAL A 156 11.15 -2.41 4.30
C VAL A 156 12.42 -2.10 5.09
N LEU A 157 12.44 -1.00 5.86
CA LEU A 157 13.55 -0.67 6.75
C LEU A 157 13.76 -1.73 7.83
N ALA A 158 12.69 -2.23 8.45
CA ALA A 158 12.78 -3.30 9.45
C ALA A 158 13.49 -4.54 8.90
N ILE A 159 13.08 -5.02 7.71
CA ILE A 159 13.68 -6.20 7.10
C ILE A 159 15.12 -5.92 6.67
N LEU A 160 15.40 -4.73 6.12
CA LEU A 160 16.76 -4.33 5.75
C LEU A 160 17.71 -4.33 6.95
N PHE A 161 17.27 -3.79 8.10
CA PHE A 161 18.06 -3.86 9.34
C PHE A 161 18.18 -5.28 9.90
N ALA A 162 17.19 -6.15 9.69
CA ALA A 162 17.30 -7.56 10.06
C ALA A 162 18.37 -8.29 9.23
N VAL A 163 18.44 -8.02 7.92
CA VAL A 163 19.49 -8.54 7.01
C VAL A 163 20.89 -8.08 7.41
N MET A 164 21.02 -6.90 8.02
CA MET A 164 22.29 -6.38 8.56
C MET A 164 22.56 -6.84 10.00
N GLU A 165 21.82 -7.82 10.52
CA GLU A 165 21.91 -8.33 11.90
C GLU A 165 21.68 -7.26 13.00
N ALA A 166 21.11 -6.12 12.64
CA ALA A 166 20.79 -5.02 13.54
C ALA A 166 19.41 -5.20 14.18
N TYR A 167 19.18 -6.32 14.87
CA TYR A 167 17.85 -6.76 15.31
C TYR A 167 17.12 -5.79 16.24
N LYS A 168 17.84 -5.03 17.08
CA LYS A 168 17.24 -4.00 17.95
C LYS A 168 16.63 -2.85 17.13
N ILE A 169 17.34 -2.42 16.09
CA ILE A 169 16.87 -1.36 15.17
C ILE A 169 15.73 -1.90 14.31
N SER A 170 15.86 -3.13 13.83
CA SER A 170 14.78 -3.82 13.11
C SER A 170 13.49 -3.87 13.94
N GLY A 171 13.57 -4.30 15.20
CA GLY A 171 12.42 -4.35 16.11
C GLY A 171 11.74 -2.99 16.32
N PHE A 172 12.51 -1.90 16.39
CA PHE A 172 11.97 -0.55 16.44
C PHE A 172 11.14 -0.21 15.19
N PHE A 173 11.63 -0.55 13.99
CA PHE A 173 10.89 -0.32 12.75
C PHE A 173 9.67 -1.24 12.58
N ILE A 174 9.69 -2.47 13.10
CA ILE A 174 8.51 -3.35 13.17
C ILE A 174 7.43 -2.72 14.06
N PHE A 175 7.83 -2.20 15.22
CA PHE A 175 6.93 -1.49 16.12
C PHE A 175 6.34 -0.23 15.46
N LEU A 176 7.17 0.57 14.79
CA LEU A 176 6.74 1.75 14.04
C LEU A 176 5.77 1.39 12.91
N PHE A 177 6.06 0.33 12.14
CA PHE A 177 5.19 -0.22 11.11
C PHE A 177 3.79 -0.50 11.67
N TYR A 178 3.70 -1.21 12.80
CA TYR A 178 2.44 -1.59 13.41
C TYR A 178 1.65 -0.38 13.92
N LEU A 179 2.30 0.58 14.57
CA LEU A 179 1.65 1.81 15.03
C LEU A 179 1.05 2.61 13.87
N VAL A 180 1.85 2.86 12.82
CA VAL A 180 1.38 3.62 11.65
C VAL A 180 0.27 2.87 10.92
N PHE A 181 0.39 1.54 10.82
CA PHE A 181 -0.63 0.68 10.21
C PHE A 181 -1.99 0.76 10.92
N LEU A 182 -2.02 0.86 12.25
CA LEU A 182 -3.26 1.00 13.02
C LEU A 182 -3.87 2.41 12.91
N VAL A 183 -3.03 3.45 12.95
CA VAL A 183 -3.49 4.85 12.94
C VAL A 183 -3.99 5.27 11.57
N SER A 184 -3.35 4.80 10.50
CA SER A 184 -3.67 5.16 9.11
C SER A 184 -5.15 4.99 8.71
N PRO A 185 -5.79 3.80 8.86
CA PRO A 185 -7.18 3.63 8.48
C PRO A 185 -8.16 4.38 9.39
N LEU A 186 -7.83 4.55 10.69
CA LEU A 186 -8.59 5.39 11.60
C LEU A 186 -8.58 6.87 11.14
N TYR A 187 -7.43 7.35 10.71
CA TYR A 187 -7.26 8.69 10.21
C TYR A 187 -8.13 8.96 8.96
N ILE A 188 -8.10 8.05 7.99
CA ILE A 188 -8.96 8.15 6.78
C ILE A 188 -10.42 8.20 7.17
N LEU A 189 -10.87 7.27 8.03
CA LEU A 189 -12.25 7.21 8.47
C LEU A 189 -12.69 8.51 9.14
N THR A 190 -11.91 9.03 10.09
CA THR A 190 -12.24 10.28 10.78
C THR A 190 -12.34 11.46 9.82
N LYS A 191 -11.42 11.60 8.86
CA LYS A 191 -11.49 12.65 7.82
C LYS A 191 -12.76 12.54 6.99
N TYR A 192 -13.11 11.35 6.52
CA TYR A 192 -14.36 11.14 5.78
C TYR A 192 -15.62 11.46 6.60
N LEU A 193 -15.62 11.13 7.89
CA LEU A 193 -16.74 11.44 8.79
C LEU A 193 -16.89 12.95 9.07
N THR A 194 -15.81 13.74 8.99
CA THR A 194 -15.90 15.20 9.11
C THR A 194 -16.41 15.88 7.84
N GLN A 195 -16.14 15.31 6.67
CA GLN A 195 -16.55 15.89 5.38
C GLN A 195 -17.98 15.57 4.99
N HIS A 196 -18.55 14.49 5.53
CA HIS A 196 -19.84 13.98 5.09
C HIS A 196 -20.84 13.90 6.23
N LYS A 197 -22.10 14.27 5.93
CA LYS A 197 -23.20 14.09 6.86
C LYS A 197 -23.41 12.61 7.15
N THR A 198 -23.29 12.23 8.41
CA THR A 198 -23.51 10.87 8.90
C THR A 198 -24.97 10.67 9.31
N SER A 199 -25.46 9.43 9.19
CA SER A 199 -26.79 9.05 9.67
C SER A 199 -26.82 8.85 11.18
N ILE A 200 -25.68 8.50 11.79
CA ILE A 200 -25.49 8.33 13.23
C ILE A 200 -24.29 9.14 13.71
N ALA A 201 -24.14 9.33 15.02
CA ALA A 201 -23.00 10.06 15.56
C ALA A 201 -21.67 9.36 15.17
N SER A 202 -20.70 10.15 14.69
CA SER A 202 -19.41 9.66 14.18
C SER A 202 -18.66 8.78 15.19
N TYR A 203 -18.85 9.03 16.48
CA TYR A 203 -18.32 8.22 17.58
C TYR A 203 -18.67 6.73 17.43
N TYR A 204 -19.93 6.38 17.13
CA TYR A 204 -20.35 4.99 17.01
C TYR A 204 -19.77 4.30 15.77
N ILE A 205 -19.58 5.06 14.67
CA ILE A 205 -18.96 4.54 13.45
C ILE A 205 -17.48 4.22 13.71
N ILE A 206 -16.78 5.11 14.41
CA ILE A 206 -15.38 4.89 14.82
C ILE A 206 -15.28 3.68 15.75
N LEU A 207 -16.18 3.55 16.73
CA LEU A 207 -16.20 2.41 17.65
C LEU A 207 -16.43 1.09 16.91
N ALA A 208 -17.40 1.05 15.99
CA ALA A 208 -17.65 -0.11 15.13
C ALA A 208 -16.42 -0.45 14.27
N PHE A 209 -15.75 0.57 13.71
CA PHE A 209 -14.50 0.37 12.98
C PHE A 209 -13.42 -0.27 13.85
N ILE A 210 -13.18 0.25 15.07
CA ILE A 210 -12.17 -0.29 15.99
C ILE A 210 -12.47 -1.76 16.30
N VAL A 211 -13.71 -2.11 16.63
CA VAL A 211 -14.10 -3.50 16.92
C VAL A 211 -13.85 -4.39 15.70
N CYS A 212 -14.36 -4.04 14.51
CA CYS A 212 -14.16 -4.84 13.31
C CYS A 212 -12.69 -4.94 12.90
N GLN A 213 -11.93 -3.84 13.02
CA GLN A 213 -10.51 -3.80 12.69
C GLN A 213 -9.67 -4.66 13.65
N THR A 214 -10.00 -4.67 14.94
CA THR A 214 -9.34 -5.55 15.91
C THR A 214 -9.63 -7.02 15.62
N LEU A 215 -10.87 -7.39 15.31
CA LEU A 215 -11.22 -8.76 14.91
C LEU A 215 -10.45 -9.20 13.65
N LEU A 216 -10.38 -8.33 12.64
CA LEU A 216 -9.61 -8.60 11.42
C LEU A 216 -8.12 -8.79 11.74
N THR A 217 -7.56 -7.96 12.61
CA THR A 217 -6.15 -8.05 13.02
C THR A 217 -5.90 -9.33 13.82
N MET A 218 -6.84 -9.76 14.66
CA MET A 218 -6.74 -11.03 15.40
C MET A 218 -6.71 -12.23 14.47
N MET A 219 -7.57 -12.28 13.43
CA MET A 219 -7.55 -13.35 12.43
C MET A 219 -6.20 -13.44 11.70
N ILE A 220 -5.58 -12.29 11.43
CA ILE A 220 -4.24 -12.21 10.81
C ILE A 220 -3.17 -12.74 11.76
N ILE A 221 -3.19 -12.31 13.03
CA ILE A 221 -2.22 -12.75 14.04
C ILE A 221 -2.32 -14.26 14.25
N GLU A 222 -3.54 -14.81 14.31
CA GLU A 222 -3.77 -16.25 14.41
C GLU A 222 -3.19 -16.98 13.18
N SER A 223 -3.44 -16.46 11.97
CA SER A 223 -2.87 -17.01 10.73
C SER A 223 -1.32 -17.03 10.74
N ILE A 224 -0.68 -15.95 11.21
CA ILE A 224 0.77 -15.87 11.36
C ILE A 224 1.26 -16.85 12.44
N THR A 225 0.56 -16.96 13.56
CA THR A 225 0.96 -17.80 14.70
C THR A 225 0.94 -19.29 14.31
N VAL A 226 -0.16 -19.76 13.70
CA VAL A 226 -0.27 -21.12 13.17
C VAL A 226 0.85 -21.39 12.16
N PHE A 227 1.18 -20.40 11.33
CA PHE A 227 2.27 -20.52 10.39
C PHE A 227 3.64 -20.70 11.07
N LEU A 228 3.96 -19.87 12.06
CA LEU A 228 5.23 -19.94 12.79
C LEU A 228 5.35 -21.23 13.61
N GLN A 229 4.25 -21.71 14.20
CA GLN A 229 4.23 -22.98 14.92
C GLN A 229 4.51 -24.15 13.98
N GLN A 230 3.83 -24.21 12.83
CA GLN A 230 4.06 -25.27 11.86
C GLN A 230 5.50 -25.24 11.34
N PHE A 231 6.03 -24.05 11.08
CA PHE A 231 7.44 -23.88 10.70
C PHE A 231 8.41 -24.42 11.77
N ALA A 232 8.17 -24.12 13.05
CA ALA A 232 9.01 -24.62 14.14
C ALA A 232 8.97 -26.15 14.25
N VAL A 233 7.79 -26.75 14.08
CA VAL A 233 7.59 -28.21 14.09
C VAL A 233 8.32 -28.88 12.91
N ASP A 234 8.13 -28.39 11.69
CA ASP A 234 8.77 -28.93 10.48
C ASP A 234 10.30 -28.84 10.58
N SER A 235 10.81 -27.71 11.08
CA SER A 235 12.24 -27.51 11.31
C SER A 235 12.80 -28.51 12.33
N PHE A 236 12.08 -28.75 13.44
CA PHE A 236 12.49 -29.70 14.47
C PHE A 236 12.57 -31.14 13.94
N PHE A 237 11.56 -31.59 13.20
CA PHE A 237 11.55 -32.95 12.62
C PHE A 237 12.65 -33.14 11.58
N ASN A 238 12.93 -32.13 10.75
CA ASN A 238 14.02 -32.21 9.77
C ASN A 238 15.39 -32.35 10.46
N ILE A 239 15.63 -31.64 11.55
CA ILE A 239 16.86 -31.81 12.37
C ILE A 239 16.94 -33.24 12.89
N LEU A 240 15.85 -33.75 13.47
CA LEU A 240 15.84 -35.08 14.09
C LEU A 240 16.08 -36.21 13.07
N SER A 241 15.61 -36.04 11.84
CA SER A 241 15.84 -37.00 10.74
C SER A 241 17.27 -36.98 10.17
N SER A 242 18.08 -35.97 10.52
CA SER A 242 19.48 -35.85 10.09
C SER A 242 20.49 -36.43 11.09
N PHE A 243 20.03 -36.91 12.25
CA PHE A 243 20.79 -37.67 13.25
C PHE A 243 20.49 -39.16 13.15
#